data_AF-A0A974YZ94-F1
#
_entry.id   AF-A0A974YZ94-F1
#
_cell.length_a   1.000
_cell.length_b   1.000
_cell.length_c   1.000
_cell.angle_alpha   90.00
_cell.angle_beta   90.00
_cell.angle_gamma   90.00
#
_symmetry.space_group_name_H-M   'P 1'
#
loop_
_entity.id
_entity.type
_entity.pdbx_description
1 polymer ?
#
loop_
_entity_poly.entity_id
_entity_poly.type
_entity_poly.pdbx_seq_one_letter_code
_entity_poly.pdbx_strand_id
1 'polypeptide(L)'
;MIKRQIYFVALLIFLPMLSIGCSKQLQIFISSPEEIATRYIQENREDGFTVTIDSVKSIQTIEHNDAALILVQYDGERQGVGQEKCEVVLEVKHNSIAGWKINNGAGLCHEINNSENPAPITVVSSWGYSSLFGDRYSTVFGYVCDPQIVKVAVMWDDGQEQAVEVYMSTYFIVRNGESHMTTITAYDAQGEIVFTEDLVLELPEGN
;
A
#
# COMPACT_ATOMS: atom_id res chain seq x y z
N MET A 1 27.85 -68.06 -26.18
CA MET A 1 27.50 -66.68 -26.59
C MET A 1 26.07 -66.27 -26.18
N ILE A 2 25.52 -66.75 -25.06
CA ILE A 2 24.10 -66.50 -24.65
C ILE A 2 24.00 -66.34 -23.11
N LYS A 3 24.86 -65.52 -22.49
CA LYS A 3 24.74 -65.18 -21.05
C LYS A 3 24.95 -63.70 -20.73
N ARG A 4 25.30 -62.89 -21.74
CA ARG A 4 25.64 -61.46 -21.56
C ARG A 4 24.50 -60.50 -21.94
N GLN A 5 23.39 -61.01 -22.46
CA GLN A 5 22.24 -60.20 -22.92
C GLN A 5 21.11 -60.03 -21.89
N ILE A 6 21.10 -60.80 -20.79
CA ILE A 6 19.99 -60.76 -19.83
C ILE A 6 20.17 -59.64 -18.79
N TYR A 7 21.40 -59.21 -18.52
CA TYR A 7 21.67 -58.15 -17.53
C TYR A 7 21.39 -56.73 -18.04
N PHE A 8 21.35 -56.52 -19.36
CA PHE A 8 21.13 -55.17 -19.92
C PHE A 8 19.65 -54.77 -20.00
N VAL A 9 18.73 -55.74 -20.01
CA VAL A 9 17.29 -55.45 -20.08
C VAL A 9 16.70 -55.17 -18.68
N ALA A 10 17.25 -55.78 -17.63
CA ALA A 10 16.80 -55.56 -16.26
C ALA A 10 17.18 -54.18 -15.69
N LEU A 11 18.27 -53.56 -16.19
CA LEU A 11 18.73 -52.25 -15.71
C LEU A 11 17.94 -51.08 -16.33
N LEU A 12 17.27 -51.29 -17.46
CA LEU A 12 16.51 -50.26 -18.18
C LEU A 12 15.07 -50.07 -17.70
N ILE A 13 14.54 -51.00 -16.87
CA ILE A 13 13.17 -50.94 -16.35
C ILE A 13 13.11 -50.30 -14.94
N PHE A 14 14.24 -50.17 -14.24
CA PHE A 14 14.29 -49.58 -12.89
C PHE A 14 14.60 -48.07 -12.86
N LEU A 15 14.84 -47.43 -14.01
CA LEU A 15 15.16 -46.00 -14.07
C LEU A 15 13.96 -45.01 -14.10
N PRO A 16 12.71 -45.37 -14.47
CA PRO A 16 11.61 -44.39 -14.46
C PRO A 16 10.93 -44.23 -13.09
N MET A 17 11.24 -45.07 -12.09
CA MET A 17 10.57 -45.02 -10.77
C MET A 17 11.16 -44.01 -9.78
N LEU A 18 12.29 -43.36 -10.10
CA LEU A 18 12.87 -42.29 -9.26
C LEU A 18 12.34 -40.89 -9.57
N SER A 19 11.43 -40.75 -10.53
CA SER A 19 10.83 -39.46 -10.93
C SER A 19 9.50 -39.11 -10.23
N ILE A 20 9.00 -39.95 -9.31
CA ILE A 20 7.88 -39.60 -8.41
C ILE A 20 8.46 -39.02 -7.11
N GLY A 21 9.51 -38.20 -7.23
CA GLY A 21 10.00 -37.37 -6.14
C GLY A 21 9.24 -36.05 -6.22
N CYS A 22 8.13 -35.96 -5.47
CA CYS A 22 7.40 -34.71 -5.20
C CYS A 22 7.45 -33.70 -6.35
N SER A 23 6.52 -33.79 -7.31
CA SER A 23 6.05 -32.56 -7.95
C SER A 23 5.33 -31.76 -6.86
N LYS A 24 6.08 -31.15 -5.94
CA LYS A 24 5.71 -29.86 -5.41
C LYS A 24 5.65 -29.01 -6.65
N GLN A 25 4.45 -28.96 -7.22
CA GLN A 25 3.99 -27.95 -8.13
C GLN A 25 4.73 -26.69 -7.67
N LEU A 26 5.71 -26.23 -8.46
CA LEU A 26 6.22 -24.88 -8.33
C LEU A 26 5.01 -24.02 -8.71
N GLN A 27 4.07 -23.89 -7.76
CA GLN A 27 3.25 -22.72 -7.63
C GLN A 27 4.28 -21.65 -7.33
N ILE A 28 4.82 -21.07 -8.39
CA ILE A 28 5.33 -19.71 -8.33
C ILE A 28 4.12 -18.97 -7.76
N PHE A 29 4.11 -18.72 -6.46
CA PHE A 29 3.13 -17.86 -5.83
C PHE A 29 3.42 -16.49 -6.42
N ILE A 30 2.79 -16.19 -7.55
CA ILE A 30 2.71 -14.85 -8.08
C ILE A 30 1.76 -14.13 -7.12
N SER A 31 2.32 -13.68 -5.99
CA SER A 31 1.56 -12.88 -5.04
C SER A 31 1.17 -11.58 -5.70
N SER A 32 -0.09 -11.16 -5.52
CA SER A 32 -0.55 -9.88 -6.04
C SER A 32 0.18 -8.72 -5.32
N PRO A 33 0.20 -7.51 -5.91
CA PRO A 33 0.73 -6.34 -5.23
C PRO A 33 0.15 -6.13 -3.82
N GLU A 34 -1.15 -6.37 -3.64
CA GLU A 34 -1.86 -6.26 -2.37
C GLU A 34 -1.39 -7.29 -1.35
N GLU A 35 -1.18 -8.54 -1.77
CA GLU A 35 -0.62 -9.58 -0.89
C GLU A 35 0.80 -9.23 -0.43
N ILE A 36 1.62 -8.65 -1.32
CA ILE A 36 2.95 -8.20 -1.00
C ILE A 36 2.91 -7.02 -0.02
N ALA A 37 2.02 -6.05 -0.24
CA ALA A 37 1.82 -4.89 0.63
C ALA A 37 1.34 -5.28 2.03
N THR A 38 0.31 -6.12 2.13
CA THR A 38 -0.22 -6.57 3.42
C THR A 38 0.79 -7.42 4.18
N ARG A 39 1.47 -8.35 3.50
CA ARG A 39 2.55 -9.16 4.11
C ARG A 39 3.69 -8.29 4.62
N TYR A 40 4.09 -7.27 3.86
CA TYR A 40 5.14 -6.33 4.28
C TYR A 40 4.78 -5.69 5.63
N ILE A 41 3.55 -5.19 5.80
CA ILE A 41 3.11 -4.60 7.07
C ILE A 41 3.07 -5.65 8.20
N GLN A 42 2.60 -6.86 7.92
CA GLN A 42 2.53 -7.94 8.93
C GLN A 42 3.91 -8.42 9.39
N GLU A 43 4.90 -8.41 8.51
CA GLU A 43 6.27 -8.87 8.80
C GLU A 43 7.17 -7.74 9.33
N ASN A 44 6.85 -6.48 9.01
CA ASN A 44 7.62 -5.33 9.45
C ASN A 44 7.53 -5.15 10.96
N ARG A 45 8.69 -5.02 11.60
CA ARG A 45 8.79 -4.78 13.05
C ARG A 45 9.33 -3.38 13.26
N GLU A 46 8.54 -2.54 13.90
CA GLU A 46 8.97 -1.23 14.38
C GLU A 46 9.16 -1.30 15.89
N ASP A 47 10.29 -0.80 16.39
CA ASP A 47 10.58 -0.83 17.82
C ASP A 47 9.52 -0.01 18.58
N GLY A 48 8.90 -0.63 19.58
CA GLY A 48 7.87 0.00 20.40
C GLY A 48 6.47 0.07 19.75
N PHE A 49 6.27 -0.57 18.60
CA PHE A 49 4.97 -0.68 17.93
C PHE A 49 4.62 -2.14 17.62
N THR A 50 3.41 -2.57 17.98
CA THR A 50 2.92 -3.93 17.71
C THR A 50 1.71 -3.87 16.78
N VAL A 51 1.85 -4.40 15.57
CA VAL A 51 0.76 -4.53 14.60
C VAL A 51 -0.23 -5.61 15.04
N THR A 52 -1.53 -5.33 14.97
CA THR A 52 -2.58 -6.35 15.09
C THR A 52 -2.72 -7.05 13.74
N ILE A 53 -2.10 -8.22 13.58
CA ILE A 53 -1.93 -8.90 12.27
C ILE A 53 -3.24 -9.09 11.49
N ASP A 54 -4.34 -9.44 12.18
CA ASP A 54 -5.65 -9.69 11.55
C ASP A 54 -6.38 -8.41 11.12
N SER A 55 -5.89 -7.24 11.52
CA SER A 55 -6.44 -5.93 11.12
C SER A 55 -5.90 -5.42 9.78
N VAL A 56 -4.79 -5.98 9.30
CA VAL A 56 -4.09 -5.50 8.10
C VAL A 56 -4.91 -5.77 6.85
N LYS A 57 -5.30 -4.70 6.15
CA LYS A 57 -6.15 -4.76 4.96
C LYS A 57 -5.65 -3.84 3.86
N SER A 58 -5.54 -4.37 2.65
CA SER A 58 -5.44 -3.54 1.44
C SER A 58 -6.81 -2.93 1.17
N ILE A 59 -6.88 -1.60 1.13
CA ILE A 59 -8.14 -0.84 0.99
C ILE A 59 -8.35 -0.41 -0.45
N GLN A 60 -7.33 0.16 -1.09
CA GLN A 60 -7.40 0.65 -2.46
C GLN A 60 -6.08 0.40 -3.18
N THR A 61 -6.17 0.07 -4.47
CA THR A 61 -5.03 -0.11 -5.39
C THR A 61 -5.20 0.86 -6.55
N ILE A 62 -4.18 1.67 -6.81
CA ILE A 62 -4.10 2.53 -8.00
C ILE A 62 -2.86 2.15 -8.79
N GLU A 63 -3.07 1.67 -10.03
CA GLU A 63 -1.97 1.43 -10.97
C GLU A 63 -1.44 2.77 -11.48
N HIS A 64 -0.13 2.95 -11.41
CA HIS A 64 0.57 4.13 -11.91
C HIS A 64 1.88 3.71 -12.59
N ASN A 65 1.90 3.80 -13.92
CA ASN A 65 3.01 3.36 -14.76
C ASN A 65 3.35 1.87 -14.56
N ASP A 66 4.56 1.56 -14.10
CA ASP A 66 5.07 0.20 -13.83
C ASP A 66 4.96 -0.20 -12.35
N ALA A 67 4.22 0.58 -11.56
CA ALA A 67 3.99 0.36 -10.14
C ALA A 67 2.50 0.31 -9.81
N ALA A 68 2.17 -0.42 -8.75
CA ALA A 68 0.89 -0.37 -8.08
C ALA A 68 1.06 0.37 -6.74
N LEU A 69 0.26 1.40 -6.50
CA LEU A 69 0.21 2.13 -5.24
C LEU A 69 -0.93 1.53 -4.40
N ILE A 70 -0.59 0.96 -3.25
CA ILE A 70 -1.51 0.21 -2.40
C ILE A 70 -1.72 0.97 -1.09
N LEU A 71 -2.94 1.45 -0.85
CA LEU A 71 -3.33 1.96 0.45
C LEU A 71 -3.66 0.76 1.36
N VAL A 72 -2.88 0.58 2.42
CA VAL A 72 -3.08 -0.41 3.47
C VAL A 72 -3.52 0.29 4.74
N GLN A 73 -4.54 -0.25 5.39
CA GLN A 73 -4.97 0.17 6.73
C GLN A 73 -4.76 -0.97 7.73
N TYR A 74 -4.34 -0.64 8.94
CA TYR A 74 -4.22 -1.59 10.04
C TYR A 74 -4.32 -0.89 11.40
N ASP A 75 -4.59 -1.68 12.43
CA ASP A 75 -4.56 -1.27 13.83
C ASP A 75 -3.27 -1.78 14.48
N GLY A 76 -2.76 -1.05 15.46
CA GLY A 76 -1.64 -1.48 16.28
C GLY A 76 -1.60 -0.78 17.62
N GLU A 77 -0.59 -1.10 18.42
CA GLU A 77 -0.39 -0.52 19.74
C GLU A 77 1.03 0.02 19.86
N ARG A 78 1.16 1.31 20.20
CA ARG A 78 2.43 1.98 20.46
C ARG A 78 2.65 2.08 21.97
N GLN A 79 3.83 1.64 22.43
CA GLN A 79 4.18 1.67 23.85
C GLN A 79 4.12 3.10 24.40
N GLY A 80 3.26 3.33 25.40
CA GLY A 80 3.12 4.62 26.06
C GLY A 80 2.11 5.59 25.43
N VAL A 81 1.55 5.26 24.25
CA VAL A 81 0.47 6.01 23.60
C VAL A 81 -0.84 5.22 23.67
N GLY A 82 -0.82 3.96 23.22
CA GLY A 82 -1.98 3.08 23.21
C GLY A 82 -2.34 2.61 21.80
N GLN A 83 -3.64 2.41 21.55
CA GLN A 83 -4.14 1.90 20.28
C GLN A 83 -4.17 2.98 19.20
N GLU A 84 -3.53 2.67 18.08
CA GLU A 84 -3.45 3.51 16.90
C GLU A 84 -4.07 2.78 15.70
N LYS A 85 -4.69 3.55 14.82
CA LYS A 85 -5.06 3.16 13.46
C LYS A 85 -4.08 3.83 12.50
N CYS A 86 -3.62 3.08 11.52
CA CYS A 86 -2.60 3.52 10.60
C CYS A 86 -3.06 3.34 9.15
N GLU A 87 -2.72 4.33 8.33
CA GLU A 87 -2.84 4.30 6.87
C GLU A 87 -1.46 4.42 6.26
N VAL A 88 -1.12 3.49 5.37
CA VAL A 88 0.17 3.48 4.66
C VAL A 88 -0.09 3.26 3.18
N VAL A 89 0.41 4.16 2.34
CA VAL A 89 0.53 3.91 0.91
C VAL A 89 1.87 3.27 0.63
N LEU A 90 1.86 2.08 0.04
CA LEU A 90 3.04 1.34 -0.39
C LEU A 90 3.11 1.32 -1.91
N GLU A 91 4.27 1.69 -2.45
CA GLU A 91 4.59 1.53 -3.86
C GLU A 91 5.15 0.13 -4.09
N VAL A 92 4.45 -0.67 -4.89
CA VAL A 92 4.83 -2.04 -5.24
C VAL A 92 5.20 -2.09 -6.72
N LYS A 93 6.42 -2.52 -7.04
CA LYS A 93 6.93 -2.59 -8.41
C LYS A 93 7.10 -4.01 -8.89
N HIS A 94 6.76 -4.25 -10.14
CA HIS A 94 6.99 -5.54 -10.77
C HIS A 94 8.43 -5.65 -11.26
N ASN A 95 9.20 -6.57 -10.68
CA ASN A 95 10.49 -6.97 -11.18
C ASN A 95 10.33 -8.23 -12.04
N SER A 96 10.75 -8.18 -13.31
CA SER A 96 10.65 -9.30 -14.26
C SER A 96 11.31 -10.61 -13.79
N ILE A 97 12.24 -10.55 -12.83
CA ILE A 97 12.97 -11.73 -12.32
C ILE A 97 12.38 -12.22 -10.98
N ALA A 98 11.96 -11.31 -10.10
CA ALA A 98 11.62 -11.62 -8.71
C ALA A 98 10.12 -11.42 -8.39
N GLY A 99 9.31 -10.99 -9.36
CA GLY A 99 7.91 -10.63 -9.16
C GLY A 99 7.76 -9.25 -8.49
N TRP A 100 6.65 -9.06 -7.79
CA TRP A 100 6.32 -7.81 -7.10
C TRP A 100 7.18 -7.60 -5.85
N LYS A 101 7.64 -6.37 -5.62
CA LYS A 101 8.40 -5.97 -4.42
C LYS A 101 7.99 -4.58 -3.94
N ILE A 102 8.09 -4.34 -2.64
CA ILE A 102 7.97 -2.98 -2.08
C ILE A 102 9.16 -2.14 -2.53
N ASN A 103 8.89 -0.91 -2.97
CA ASN A 103 9.90 0.05 -3.39
C ASN A 103 9.98 1.27 -2.48
N ASN A 104 8.82 1.83 -2.10
CA ASN A 104 8.74 2.97 -1.21
C ASN A 104 7.41 2.95 -0.44
N GLY A 105 7.29 3.79 0.59
CA GLY A 105 6.04 3.97 1.30
C GLY A 105 5.99 5.25 2.10
N ALA A 106 4.76 5.71 2.34
CA ALA A 106 4.48 6.82 3.25
C ALA A 106 3.25 6.45 4.07
N GLY A 107 3.18 6.89 5.32
CA GLY A 107 2.05 6.58 6.16
C GLY A 107 1.98 7.44 7.40
N LEU A 108 0.86 7.31 8.11
CA LEU A 108 0.58 7.98 9.36
C LEU A 108 -0.20 7.01 10.25
N CYS A 109 0.06 7.10 11.55
CA CYS A 109 -0.76 6.47 12.58
C CYS A 109 -1.41 7.57 13.41
N HIS A 110 -2.65 7.32 13.84
CA HIS A 110 -3.39 8.20 14.71
C HIS A 110 -4.12 7.39 15.77
N GLU A 111 -4.32 7.98 16.95
CA GLU A 111 -5.06 7.34 18.03
C GLU A 111 -6.54 7.15 17.64
N ILE A 112 -7.11 5.99 17.99
CA ILE A 112 -8.49 5.61 17.61
C ILE A 112 -9.55 6.41 18.40
N ASN A 113 -9.18 7.03 19.52
CA ASN A 113 -10.11 7.76 20.41
C ASN A 113 -9.47 9.01 21.03
N ASN A 114 -8.70 9.78 20.27
CA ASN A 114 -8.16 11.03 20.79
C ASN A 114 -9.26 12.10 20.90
N SER A 115 -9.83 12.23 22.10
CA SER A 115 -10.84 13.24 22.41
C SER A 115 -10.28 14.67 22.44
N GLU A 116 -8.96 14.83 22.47
CA GLU A 116 -8.27 16.12 22.54
C GLU A 116 -8.04 16.73 21.15
N ASN A 117 -8.04 15.94 20.07
CA ASN A 117 -7.90 16.42 18.70
C ASN A 117 -8.83 15.69 17.72
N PRO A 118 -10.12 16.09 17.65
CA PRO A 118 -11.14 15.40 16.87
C PRO A 118 -11.17 15.85 15.40
N ALA A 119 -10.00 16.01 14.76
CA ALA A 119 -9.96 16.34 13.33
C ALA A 119 -10.82 15.33 12.56
N PRO A 120 -11.79 15.78 11.74
CA PRO A 120 -12.78 14.90 11.12
C PRO A 120 -12.16 13.99 10.06
N ILE A 121 -10.97 14.36 9.57
CA ILE A 121 -10.10 13.54 8.72
C ILE A 121 -8.64 13.67 9.18
N THR A 122 -7.83 12.65 8.90
CA THR A 122 -6.37 12.77 8.90
C THR A 122 -5.89 13.03 7.48
N VAL A 123 -4.74 13.69 7.33
CA VAL A 123 -4.22 14.09 6.02
C VAL A 123 -2.73 13.79 5.92
N VAL A 124 -2.37 12.98 4.94
CA VAL A 124 -0.97 12.70 4.57
C VAL A 124 -0.80 13.04 3.11
N SER A 125 0.26 13.78 2.80
CA SER A 125 0.71 13.98 1.43
C SER A 125 2.13 13.44 1.27
N SER A 126 2.41 12.87 0.11
CA SER A 126 3.73 12.39 -0.25
C SER A 126 3.94 12.50 -1.75
N TRP A 127 5.17 12.29 -2.20
CA TRP A 127 5.51 12.22 -3.61
C TRP A 127 6.57 11.14 -3.83
N GLY A 128 6.63 10.62 -5.06
CA GLY A 128 7.53 9.54 -5.42
C GLY A 128 7.85 9.54 -6.91
N TYR A 129 8.67 8.57 -7.32
CA TYR A 129 9.03 8.34 -8.70
C TYR A 129 8.91 6.85 -9.04
N SER A 130 8.18 6.57 -10.10
CA SER A 130 7.88 5.20 -10.56
C SER A 130 9.11 4.45 -11.09
N SER A 131 10.14 5.14 -11.60
CA SER A 131 11.44 4.51 -11.89
C SER A 131 12.55 5.55 -12.01
N LEU A 132 13.79 5.12 -12.30
CA LEU A 132 14.94 6.02 -12.48
C LEU A 132 14.72 7.06 -13.60
N PHE A 133 13.82 6.77 -14.53
CA PHE A 133 13.35 7.66 -15.61
C PHE A 133 11.82 7.78 -15.63
N GLY A 134 11.15 7.33 -14.58
CA GLY A 134 9.70 7.24 -14.54
C GLY A 134 9.08 8.58 -14.16
N ASP A 135 7.80 8.73 -14.49
CA ASP A 135 7.07 9.92 -14.09
C ASP A 135 7.00 9.97 -12.56
N ARG A 136 7.10 11.21 -12.07
CA ARG A 136 6.82 11.53 -10.67
C ARG A 136 5.33 11.40 -10.43
N TYR A 137 4.97 11.20 -9.17
CA TYR A 137 3.59 11.27 -8.73
C TYR A 137 3.52 11.90 -7.34
N SER A 138 2.37 12.47 -7.04
CA SER A 138 1.98 12.89 -5.70
C SER A 138 0.83 12.02 -5.20
N THR A 139 0.82 11.75 -3.91
CA THR A 139 -0.27 11.06 -3.23
C THR A 139 -0.83 11.92 -2.12
N VAL A 140 -2.15 11.83 -1.94
CA VAL A 140 -2.85 12.36 -0.77
C VAL A 140 -3.80 11.29 -0.27
N PHE A 141 -3.72 10.97 1.01
CA PHE A 141 -4.53 9.92 1.63
C PHE A 141 -4.74 10.19 3.12
N GLY A 142 -5.70 9.50 3.70
CA GLY A 142 -5.93 9.53 5.13
C GLY A 142 -7.20 8.80 5.56
N TYR A 143 -7.48 8.92 6.85
CA TYR A 143 -8.65 8.36 7.52
C TYR A 143 -9.76 9.40 7.65
N VAL A 144 -11.00 8.94 7.65
CA VAL A 144 -12.21 9.74 7.84
C VAL A 144 -12.87 9.31 9.15
N CYS A 145 -12.77 10.17 10.16
CA CYS A 145 -13.35 9.98 11.48
C CYS A 145 -14.84 10.31 11.51
N ASP A 146 -15.25 11.38 10.79
CA ASP A 146 -16.64 11.80 10.75
C ASP A 146 -17.42 11.01 9.70
N PRO A 147 -18.38 10.14 10.10
CA PRO A 147 -19.14 9.32 9.16
C PRO A 147 -20.09 10.11 8.26
N GLN A 148 -20.30 11.41 8.49
CA GLN A 148 -21.07 12.28 7.60
C GLN A 148 -20.29 12.63 6.34
N ILE A 149 -18.95 12.59 6.39
CA ILE A 149 -18.09 12.88 5.24
C ILE A 149 -18.12 11.69 4.28
N VAL A 150 -18.53 11.95 3.05
CA VAL A 150 -18.58 10.93 1.98
C VAL A 150 -17.66 11.23 0.81
N LYS A 151 -17.13 12.46 0.72
CA LYS A 151 -16.27 12.88 -0.39
C LYS A 151 -15.18 13.81 0.10
N VAL A 152 -13.99 13.69 -0.48
CA VAL A 152 -12.83 14.55 -0.22
C VAL A 152 -12.32 15.11 -1.54
N ALA A 153 -12.06 16.41 -1.59
CA ALA A 153 -11.43 17.10 -2.71
C ALA A 153 -10.10 17.72 -2.28
N VAL A 154 -9.13 17.67 -3.18
CA VAL A 154 -7.80 18.25 -3.02
C VAL A 154 -7.59 19.29 -4.11
N MET A 155 -7.25 20.50 -3.70
CA MET A 155 -6.71 21.53 -4.58
C MET A 155 -5.19 21.41 -4.63
N TRP A 156 -4.64 21.39 -5.83
CA TRP A 156 -3.21 21.34 -6.08
C TRP A 156 -2.65 22.74 -6.37
N ASP A 157 -1.34 22.88 -6.23
CA ASP A 157 -0.58 24.12 -6.51
C ASP A 157 -0.70 24.64 -7.95
N ASP A 158 -1.06 23.78 -8.90
CA ASP A 158 -1.37 24.16 -10.28
C ASP A 158 -2.83 24.61 -10.49
N GLY A 159 -3.60 24.72 -9.41
CA GLY A 159 -4.99 25.19 -9.41
C GLY A 159 -5.99 24.18 -9.94
N GLN A 160 -5.59 22.93 -10.18
CA GLN A 160 -6.53 21.85 -10.49
C GLN A 160 -7.07 21.23 -9.20
N GLU A 161 -8.33 20.82 -9.25
CA GLU A 161 -8.98 20.06 -8.18
C GLU A 161 -9.08 18.57 -8.57
N GLN A 162 -8.90 17.68 -7.60
CA GLN A 162 -9.19 16.27 -7.73
C GLN A 162 -10.01 15.79 -6.53
N ALA A 163 -11.15 15.17 -6.79
CA ALA A 163 -12.05 14.68 -5.75
C ALA A 163 -12.24 13.17 -5.84
N VAL A 164 -12.43 12.53 -4.68
CA VAL A 164 -12.70 11.11 -4.53
C VAL A 164 -13.78 10.86 -3.48
N GLU A 165 -14.55 9.80 -3.69
CA GLU A 165 -15.47 9.29 -2.67
C GLU A 165 -14.69 8.57 -1.57
N VAL A 166 -15.19 8.68 -0.34
CA VAL A 166 -14.66 7.96 0.82
C VAL A 166 -15.02 6.49 0.70
N TYR A 167 -14.03 5.63 0.89
CA TYR A 167 -14.19 4.18 0.87
C TYR A 167 -13.60 3.57 2.13
N MET A 168 -14.42 2.80 2.86
CA MET A 168 -14.03 2.17 4.13
C MET A 168 -13.38 3.16 5.13
N SER A 169 -13.98 4.35 5.27
CA SER A 169 -13.44 5.43 6.11
C SER A 169 -12.04 5.89 5.72
N THR A 170 -11.66 5.74 4.45
CA THR A 170 -10.40 6.26 3.89
C THR A 170 -10.65 7.00 2.59
N TYR A 171 -9.68 7.80 2.17
CA TYR A 171 -9.62 8.37 0.84
C TYR A 171 -8.20 8.22 0.30
N PHE A 172 -8.07 8.06 -1.02
CA PHE A 172 -6.78 7.92 -1.67
C PHE A 172 -6.78 8.57 -3.04
N ILE A 173 -5.92 9.57 -3.20
CA ILE A 173 -5.76 10.39 -4.40
C ILE A 173 -4.33 10.22 -4.88
N VAL A 174 -4.18 9.93 -6.18
CA VAL A 174 -2.89 9.88 -6.88
C VAL A 174 -2.95 10.88 -8.03
N ARG A 175 -1.89 11.67 -8.17
CA ARG A 175 -1.72 12.66 -9.23
C ARG A 175 -0.41 12.42 -9.97
N ASN A 176 -0.44 12.52 -11.29
CA ASN A 176 0.77 12.47 -12.10
C ASN A 176 1.56 13.77 -11.98
N GLY A 177 2.88 13.66 -11.93
CA GLY A 177 3.78 14.78 -11.65
C GLY A 177 3.99 14.99 -10.16
N GLU A 178 4.97 15.84 -9.85
CA GLU A 178 5.17 16.35 -8.49
C GLU A 178 4.35 17.64 -8.37
N SER A 179 3.25 17.54 -7.63
CA SER A 179 2.40 18.67 -7.25
C SER A 179 2.22 18.67 -5.75
N HIS A 180 2.14 19.86 -5.17
CA HIS A 180 1.84 19.99 -3.75
C HIS A 180 0.35 20.26 -3.55
N MET A 181 -0.24 19.62 -2.56
CA MET A 181 -1.59 19.95 -2.11
C MET A 181 -1.56 21.30 -1.39
N THR A 182 -2.48 22.18 -1.75
CA THR A 182 -2.64 23.50 -1.11
C THR A 182 -3.86 23.54 -0.19
N THR A 183 -4.93 22.83 -0.55
CA THR A 183 -6.18 22.81 0.22
C THR A 183 -6.79 21.42 0.15
N ILE A 184 -7.38 20.98 1.25
CA ILE A 184 -8.23 19.80 1.30
C ILE A 184 -9.61 20.19 1.83
N THR A 185 -10.66 19.71 1.16
CA THR A 185 -12.05 19.99 1.50
C THR A 185 -12.81 18.68 1.59
N ALA A 186 -13.59 18.50 2.65
CA ALA A 186 -14.42 17.32 2.85
C ALA A 186 -15.90 17.71 2.82
N TYR A 187 -16.71 16.85 2.20
CA TYR A 187 -18.12 17.10 1.94
C TYR A 187 -19.00 15.99 2.50
N ASP A 188 -20.21 16.38 2.90
CA ASP A 188 -21.27 15.45 3.22
C ASP A 188 -22.01 14.93 1.97
N ALA A 189 -23.00 14.07 2.20
CA ALA A 189 -23.82 13.50 1.12
C ALA A 189 -24.77 14.50 0.44
N GLN A 190 -24.93 15.71 0.97
CA GLN A 190 -25.68 16.80 0.35
C GLN A 190 -24.77 17.68 -0.52
N GLY A 191 -23.45 17.50 -0.42
CA GLY A 191 -22.45 18.32 -1.10
C GLY A 191 -22.06 19.57 -0.32
N GLU A 192 -22.47 19.66 0.94
CA GLU A 192 -22.07 20.76 1.83
C GLU A 192 -20.68 20.49 2.40
N ILE A 193 -19.94 21.57 2.66
CA ILE A 193 -18.59 21.50 3.22
C ILE A 193 -18.68 21.22 4.72
N VAL A 194 -18.08 20.10 5.14
CA VAL A 194 -17.96 19.71 6.56
C VAL A 194 -16.62 20.14 7.13
N PHE A 195 -15.57 20.12 6.32
CA PHE A 195 -14.21 20.43 6.73
C PHE A 195 -13.43 21.09 5.60
N THR A 196 -12.53 22.00 5.93
CA THR A 196 -11.54 22.56 5.01
C THR A 196 -10.28 22.90 5.78
N GLU A 197 -9.14 22.57 5.19
CA GLU A 197 -7.82 22.93 5.70
C GLU A 197 -6.95 23.42 4.56
N ASP A 198 -6.36 24.61 4.75
CA ASP A 198 -5.37 25.18 3.86
C ASP A 198 -3.97 24.85 4.39
N LEU A 199 -3.14 24.24 3.55
CA LEU A 199 -1.74 23.97 3.84
C LEU A 199 -0.88 25.13 3.35
N VAL A 200 -0.42 25.93 4.31
CA VAL A 200 0.60 26.94 4.05
C VAL A 200 1.95 26.22 3.96
N LEU A 201 2.43 26.00 2.73
CA LEU A 201 3.81 25.60 2.50
C LEU A 201 4.71 26.80 2.84
N GLU A 202 5.14 26.90 4.09
CA GLU A 202 6.30 27.71 4.42
C GLU A 202 7.52 27.06 3.75
N LEU A 203 7.83 27.46 2.52
CA LEU A 203 9.10 27.13 1.91
C LEU A 203 10.18 27.71 2.83
N PRO A 204 11.14 26.90 3.33
CA PRO A 204 12.24 27.46 4.10
C PRO A 204 12.96 28.48 3.22
N GLU A 205 13.00 29.74 3.68
CA GLU A 205 13.81 30.76 3.03
C GLU A 205 15.24 30.21 2.90
N GLY A 206 15.71 30.12 1.66
CA GLY A 206 17.00 29.52 1.35
C GLY A 206 18.13 30.19 2.13
N ASN A 207 18.93 29.36 2.81
CA ASN A 207 20.26 29.71 3.27
C ASN A 207 21.31 29.27 2.24
#